data_AF-A0A9Q9MQ47-F1
#
_entry.id   AF-A0A9Q9MQ47-F1
#
_cell.length_a   1.000
_cell.length_b   1.000
_cell.length_c   1.000
_cell.angle_alpha   90.00
_cell.angle_beta   90.00
_cell.angle_gamma   90.00
#
_symmetry.space_group_name_H-M   'P 1'
#
loop_
_entity.id
_entity.type
_entity.pdbx_description
1 polymer ?
#
loop_
_entity_poly.entity_id
_entity_poly.type
_entity_poly.pdbx_seq_one_letter_code
_entity_poly.pdbx_strand_id
1 'polypeptide(L)'
;MRHIRRIGAQAVAGALAAGVLAAVPGVATPAAAAPSACGPSFTDKLTDTPWPLTRLHPELAWPMTKGDGVIVAVIDSGVATTHPSLKDQVLPGKDFVQANGVGDCDQVAHGTFVAGIIAGLRLPGAGFYGVAPGAKILPIRVMEDDQKSFDQNLPNTIATAIDYAVDHGAGVINLSLVTQPTPKLAASVSRALSQNVVVVAAAGNDGASQNPNQPAYPAAYDGVLAVAGVDEQDKHVSTSTSGDYVDVAAPGVRIQGPAPQGGGFGLRSGGGTSFAAPYVAGTAALLRAYYPDLTPQQIADRITSTADHPPSGRNPQVGFGTVNPYRAVAALTGTEAAAVPVPATAGLGLDTGGAQEESRLPAIWTAFGAVVVAALIWAGLLVRRVRRGQRGEPVVPAPRSESRQPSRDRFEPTVGPMNVRAPTVHRTSASRGLANASRSLSMPTSSAGGSGSR
;
A
#
# COMPACT_ATOMS: atom_id res chain seq x y z
N MET A 1 -26.61 -34.30 -77.31
CA MET A 1 -27.36 -35.46 -77.81
C MET A 1 -27.07 -36.66 -76.91
N ARG A 2 -28.12 -37.30 -76.40
CA ARG A 2 -28.11 -38.52 -75.59
C ARG A 2 -27.74 -39.74 -76.45
N HIS A 3 -27.08 -40.76 -75.89
CA HIS A 3 -27.43 -42.19 -76.01
C HIS A 3 -26.51 -43.02 -75.09
N ILE A 4 -27.02 -43.57 -73.98
CA ILE A 4 -27.60 -44.92 -73.76
C ILE A 4 -26.55 -46.03 -73.47
N ARG A 5 -26.54 -46.41 -72.18
CA ARG A 5 -26.40 -47.74 -71.51
C ARG A 5 -25.80 -48.92 -72.28
N ARG A 6 -24.90 -49.65 -71.60
CA ARG A 6 -24.97 -51.12 -71.43
C ARG A 6 -24.45 -51.57 -70.06
N ILE A 7 -25.17 -52.54 -69.52
CA ILE A 7 -24.99 -53.24 -68.24
C ILE A 7 -24.04 -54.42 -68.48
N GLY A 8 -23.16 -54.71 -67.52
CA GLY A 8 -22.41 -55.96 -67.41
C GLY A 8 -22.14 -56.25 -65.93
N ALA A 9 -22.73 -57.34 -65.43
CA ALA A 9 -22.65 -57.80 -64.05
C ALA A 9 -21.46 -58.75 -63.82
N GLN A 10 -21.25 -59.09 -62.54
CA GLN A 10 -20.37 -60.13 -61.97
C GLN A 10 -18.93 -59.65 -61.65
N ALA A 11 -18.31 -59.94 -60.51
CA ALA A 11 -18.58 -60.91 -59.45
C ALA A 11 -18.03 -60.42 -58.09
N VAL A 12 -18.66 -60.91 -57.02
CA VAL A 12 -18.24 -60.80 -55.62
C VAL A 12 -17.00 -61.68 -55.40
N ALA A 13 -15.94 -61.13 -54.80
CA ALA A 13 -14.92 -61.90 -54.11
C ALA A 13 -14.49 -61.11 -52.86
N GLY A 14 -14.96 -61.58 -51.70
CA GLY A 14 -14.55 -61.06 -50.41
C GLY A 14 -13.13 -61.47 -50.06
N ALA A 15 -12.39 -60.55 -49.46
CA ALA A 15 -11.22 -60.85 -48.65
C ALA A 15 -11.24 -59.93 -47.43
N LEU A 16 -11.72 -60.48 -46.31
CA LEU A 16 -11.55 -59.91 -44.98
C LEU A 16 -10.06 -59.99 -44.61
N ALA A 17 -9.34 -58.88 -44.78
CA ALA A 17 -8.01 -58.72 -44.21
C ALA A 17 -8.15 -58.05 -42.83
N ALA A 18 -8.10 -58.86 -41.78
CA ALA A 18 -7.94 -58.38 -40.42
C ALA A 18 -6.55 -57.74 -40.27
N GLY A 19 -6.46 -56.42 -40.40
CA GLY A 19 -5.26 -55.66 -40.11
C GLY A 19 -5.04 -55.59 -38.61
N VAL A 20 -4.05 -56.33 -38.11
CA VAL A 20 -3.50 -56.18 -36.77
C VAL A 20 -2.87 -54.78 -36.69
N LEU A 21 -3.53 -53.86 -35.99
CA LEU A 21 -2.96 -52.55 -35.66
C LEU A 21 -1.85 -52.77 -34.61
N ALA A 22 -0.59 -52.76 -35.05
CA ALA A 22 0.53 -52.70 -34.13
C ALA A 22 0.51 -51.34 -33.42
N ALA A 23 0.15 -51.34 -32.13
CA ALA A 23 0.23 -50.16 -31.29
C ALA A 23 1.69 -49.76 -31.12
N VAL A 24 2.09 -48.69 -31.81
CA VAL A 24 3.35 -47.99 -31.52
C VAL A 24 3.18 -47.34 -30.14
N PRO A 25 4.05 -47.62 -29.15
CA PRO A 25 3.99 -46.93 -27.88
C PRO A 25 4.23 -45.43 -28.14
N GLY A 26 3.18 -44.63 -27.97
CA GLY A 26 3.26 -43.19 -28.08
C GLY A 26 4.27 -42.67 -27.06
N VAL A 27 5.31 -42.00 -27.55
CA VAL A 27 6.18 -41.19 -26.71
C VAL A 27 5.28 -40.13 -26.10
N ALA A 28 4.98 -40.24 -24.81
CA ALA A 28 4.22 -39.23 -24.10
C ALA A 28 5.00 -37.92 -24.22
N THR A 29 4.51 -36.99 -25.04
CA THR A 29 4.93 -35.60 -24.97
C THR A 29 4.73 -35.18 -23.52
N PRO A 30 5.76 -34.66 -22.82
CA PRO A 30 5.55 -34.15 -21.47
C PRO A 30 4.41 -33.14 -21.55
N ALA A 31 3.34 -33.41 -20.80
CA ALA A 31 2.25 -32.47 -20.66
C ALA A 31 2.89 -31.13 -20.25
N ALA A 32 2.66 -30.09 -21.05
CA ALA A 32 3.04 -28.74 -20.66
C ALA A 32 2.51 -28.53 -19.25
N ALA A 33 3.40 -28.26 -18.30
CA ALA A 33 2.99 -27.93 -16.94
C ALA A 33 1.92 -26.85 -17.04
N ALA A 34 0.78 -27.05 -16.36
CA ALA A 34 -0.24 -26.00 -16.26
C ALA A 34 0.47 -24.71 -15.81
N PRO A 35 0.16 -23.55 -16.43
CA PRO A 35 0.82 -22.31 -16.06
C PRO A 35 0.73 -22.14 -14.54
N SER A 36 1.87 -21.83 -13.91
CA SER A 36 1.92 -21.58 -12.48
C SER A 36 0.85 -20.55 -12.14
N ALA A 37 -0.03 -20.90 -11.21
CA ALA A 37 -1.13 -20.06 -10.78
C ALA A 37 -0.61 -18.63 -10.51
N CYS A 38 -1.23 -17.64 -11.14
CA CYS A 38 -0.81 -16.26 -11.04
C CYS A 38 -1.14 -15.65 -9.65
N GLY A 39 -0.26 -15.85 -8.67
CA GLY A 39 -0.38 -15.27 -7.32
C GLY A 39 -1.29 -16.03 -6.34
N PRO A 40 -1.50 -15.48 -5.13
CA PRO A 40 -2.35 -16.11 -4.12
C PRO A 40 -3.84 -16.08 -4.50
N SER A 41 -4.57 -17.09 -4.01
CA SER A 41 -6.01 -17.19 -4.15
C SER A 41 -6.70 -16.85 -2.84
N PHE A 42 -7.61 -15.88 -2.85
CA PHE A 42 -8.49 -15.57 -1.73
C PHE A 42 -9.95 -15.77 -2.15
N THR A 43 -10.77 -16.31 -1.24
CA THR A 43 -12.21 -16.55 -1.46
C THR A 43 -13.09 -15.75 -0.50
N ASP A 44 -12.47 -14.99 0.41
CA ASP A 44 -13.17 -14.23 1.42
C ASP A 44 -14.00 -13.10 0.78
N LYS A 45 -15.25 -13.00 1.20
CA LYS A 45 -16.13 -11.91 0.80
C LYS A 45 -15.87 -10.68 1.65
N LEU A 46 -15.95 -9.52 1.03
CA LEU A 46 -15.84 -8.23 1.69
C LEU A 46 -17.16 -7.48 1.51
N THR A 47 -18.09 -7.70 2.44
CA THR A 47 -19.43 -7.09 2.41
C THR A 47 -19.43 -5.67 2.97
N ASP A 48 -18.64 -5.45 4.02
CA ASP A 48 -18.51 -4.15 4.65
C ASP A 48 -17.62 -3.23 3.82
N THR A 49 -17.92 -1.94 3.86
CA THR A 49 -17.08 -0.94 3.18
C THR A 49 -15.79 -0.76 3.98
N PRO A 50 -14.62 -1.03 3.40
CA PRO A 50 -13.33 -0.84 4.06
C PRO A 50 -13.20 0.55 4.63
N TRP A 51 -12.52 0.66 5.78
CA TRP A 51 -12.29 1.94 6.44
C TRP A 51 -11.71 3.03 5.51
N PRO A 52 -10.79 2.74 4.55
CA PRO A 52 -10.25 3.77 3.67
C PRO A 52 -11.33 4.41 2.82
N LEU A 53 -12.25 3.58 2.29
CA LEU A 53 -13.35 4.05 1.44
C LEU A 53 -14.40 4.80 2.27
N THR A 54 -14.65 4.35 3.50
CA THR A 54 -15.49 5.09 4.45
C THR A 54 -14.85 6.42 4.88
N ARG A 55 -13.51 6.51 4.94
CA ARG A 55 -12.82 7.77 5.28
C ARG A 55 -12.80 8.75 4.12
N LEU A 56 -12.57 8.27 2.91
CA LEU A 56 -12.36 9.10 1.73
C LEU A 56 -13.64 9.41 0.96
N HIS A 57 -14.67 8.56 1.08
CA HIS A 57 -15.95 8.68 0.38
C HIS A 57 -15.80 9.06 -1.12
N PRO A 58 -14.97 8.36 -1.91
CA PRO A 58 -14.72 8.75 -3.29
C PRO A 58 -15.98 8.69 -4.16
N GLU A 59 -16.98 7.90 -3.76
CA GLU A 59 -18.27 7.80 -4.44
C GLU A 59 -19.05 9.12 -4.49
N LEU A 60 -18.77 10.07 -3.59
CA LEU A 60 -19.38 11.39 -3.62
C LEU A 60 -18.94 12.20 -4.86
N ALA A 61 -17.80 11.87 -5.48
CA ALA A 61 -17.35 12.50 -6.72
C ALA A 61 -18.00 11.90 -7.99
N TRP A 62 -18.54 10.69 -7.91
CA TRP A 62 -19.02 9.93 -9.07
C TRP A 62 -20.21 10.51 -9.84
N PRO A 63 -21.09 11.36 -9.26
CA PRO A 63 -22.06 12.11 -10.04
C PRO A 63 -21.43 13.09 -11.04
N MET A 64 -20.19 13.54 -10.80
CA MET A 64 -19.44 14.45 -11.69
C MET A 64 -18.52 13.67 -12.62
N THR A 65 -17.80 12.67 -12.10
CA THR A 65 -16.84 11.88 -12.86
C THR A 65 -16.52 10.56 -12.17
N LYS A 66 -16.27 9.50 -12.94
CA LYS A 66 -15.71 8.23 -12.42
C LYS A 66 -14.29 7.98 -12.88
N GLY A 67 -13.66 8.92 -13.57
CA GLY A 67 -12.33 8.73 -14.19
C GLY A 67 -12.39 8.15 -15.61
N ASP A 68 -13.56 8.19 -16.26
CA ASP A 68 -13.76 7.65 -17.61
C ASP A 68 -12.75 8.24 -18.61
N GLY A 69 -12.17 7.37 -19.46
CA GLY A 69 -11.21 7.76 -20.49
C GLY A 69 -9.77 7.98 -19.99
N VAL A 70 -9.51 7.92 -18.69
CA VAL A 70 -8.16 8.08 -18.13
C VAL A 70 -7.48 6.71 -17.99
N ILE A 71 -6.26 6.62 -18.51
CA ILE A 71 -5.36 5.48 -18.29
C ILE A 71 -4.45 5.80 -17.11
N VAL A 72 -4.46 4.94 -16.09
CA VAL A 72 -3.55 4.97 -14.95
C VAL A 72 -2.55 3.83 -15.09
N ALA A 73 -1.27 4.17 -15.29
CA ALA A 73 -0.21 3.17 -15.29
C ALA A 73 0.14 2.77 -13.86
N VAL A 74 0.15 1.46 -13.61
CA VAL A 74 0.55 0.87 -12.32
C VAL A 74 1.91 0.19 -12.54
N ILE A 75 2.98 0.88 -12.14
CA ILE A 75 4.35 0.36 -12.21
C ILE A 75 4.65 -0.36 -10.91
N ASP A 76 4.52 -1.70 -10.90
CA ASP A 76 4.46 -2.51 -9.67
C ASP A 76 4.87 -3.99 -9.90
N SER A 77 4.35 -4.95 -9.13
CA SER A 77 4.56 -6.41 -9.23
C SER A 77 3.72 -7.10 -10.31
N GLY A 78 3.01 -6.31 -11.14
CA GLY A 78 2.01 -6.78 -12.10
C GLY A 78 0.59 -6.70 -11.56
N VAL A 79 -0.41 -6.99 -12.41
CA VAL A 79 -1.83 -6.90 -12.05
C VAL A 79 -2.57 -8.10 -12.62
N ALA A 80 -3.24 -8.86 -11.76
CA ALA A 80 -4.09 -9.95 -12.23
C ALA A 80 -5.35 -9.41 -12.93
N THR A 81 -5.61 -9.94 -14.13
CA THR A 81 -6.77 -9.57 -14.96
C THR A 81 -8.04 -10.37 -14.64
N THR A 82 -7.91 -11.43 -13.84
CA THR A 82 -8.96 -12.43 -13.61
C THR A 82 -9.89 -12.08 -12.45
N HIS A 83 -9.51 -11.16 -11.57
CA HIS A 83 -10.36 -10.79 -10.44
C HIS A 83 -11.63 -10.07 -10.93
N PRO A 84 -12.85 -10.45 -10.50
CA PRO A 84 -14.09 -9.86 -11.01
C PRO A 84 -14.19 -8.34 -10.85
N SER A 85 -13.63 -7.77 -9.77
CA SER A 85 -13.58 -6.32 -9.55
C SER A 85 -12.65 -5.59 -10.54
N LEU A 86 -11.75 -6.30 -11.21
CA LEU A 86 -10.84 -5.73 -12.22
C LEU A 86 -11.22 -6.14 -13.65
N LYS A 87 -12.38 -6.81 -13.81
CA LYS A 87 -12.86 -7.26 -15.11
C LYS A 87 -12.96 -6.09 -16.07
N ASP A 88 -12.35 -6.23 -17.24
CA ASP A 88 -12.29 -5.24 -18.31
C ASP A 88 -11.62 -3.90 -17.92
N GLN A 89 -11.05 -3.78 -16.71
CA GLN A 89 -10.34 -2.58 -16.25
C GLN A 89 -8.87 -2.57 -16.64
N VAL A 90 -8.27 -3.75 -16.80
CA VAL A 90 -6.84 -3.90 -17.02
C VAL A 90 -6.55 -4.05 -18.52
N LEU A 91 -5.75 -3.13 -19.06
CA LEU A 91 -5.28 -3.12 -20.44
C LEU A 91 -4.11 -4.09 -20.62
N PRO A 92 -3.77 -4.48 -21.86
CA PRO A 92 -2.49 -5.11 -22.15
C PRO A 92 -1.33 -4.19 -21.77
N GLY A 93 -0.42 -4.69 -20.95
CA GLY A 93 0.68 -3.92 -20.41
C GLY A 93 2.05 -4.48 -20.80
N LYS A 94 3.03 -4.32 -19.89
CA LYS A 94 4.40 -4.78 -20.11
C LYS A 94 4.98 -5.47 -18.88
N ASP A 95 5.69 -6.55 -19.10
CA ASP A 95 6.54 -7.17 -18.11
C ASP A 95 8.02 -6.87 -18.42
N PHE A 96 8.72 -6.24 -17.47
CA PHE A 96 10.16 -5.99 -17.50
C PHE A 96 10.96 -7.00 -16.65
N VAL A 97 10.26 -7.89 -15.92
CA VAL A 97 10.83 -8.99 -15.16
C VAL A 97 10.98 -10.22 -16.06
N GLN A 98 9.90 -10.60 -16.74
CA GLN A 98 9.87 -11.78 -17.62
C GLN A 98 9.81 -11.37 -19.08
N ALA A 99 10.68 -11.98 -19.90
CA ALA A 99 10.70 -11.73 -21.34
C ALA A 99 9.34 -12.05 -21.97
N ASN A 100 8.84 -11.13 -22.82
CA ASN A 100 7.57 -11.22 -23.54
C ASN A 100 6.30 -11.23 -22.68
N GLY A 101 6.39 -10.98 -21.38
CA GLY A 101 5.19 -10.82 -20.54
C GLY A 101 4.50 -9.47 -20.76
N VAL A 102 3.22 -9.41 -20.37
CA VAL A 102 2.36 -8.21 -20.52
C VAL A 102 1.92 -7.61 -19.18
N GLY A 103 2.55 -8.04 -18.07
CA GLY A 103 2.26 -7.53 -16.73
C GLY A 103 0.89 -7.96 -16.16
N ASP A 104 0.19 -8.89 -16.82
CA ASP A 104 -1.12 -9.41 -16.44
C ASP A 104 -1.08 -10.45 -15.31
N CYS A 105 0.10 -10.60 -14.70
CA CYS A 105 0.29 -11.48 -13.58
C CYS A 105 0.99 -10.85 -12.39
N ASP A 106 0.47 -11.11 -11.20
CA ASP A 106 0.96 -10.63 -9.92
C ASP A 106 1.14 -11.79 -8.95
N GLN A 107 2.39 -12.19 -8.73
CA GLN A 107 2.73 -13.35 -7.91
C GLN A 107 2.58 -13.08 -6.40
N VAL A 108 2.56 -11.82 -6.00
CA VAL A 108 2.55 -11.41 -4.59
C VAL A 108 1.28 -10.68 -4.18
N ALA A 109 0.36 -10.39 -5.11
CA ALA A 109 -0.87 -9.63 -4.91
C ALA A 109 -0.69 -8.13 -4.55
N HIS A 110 0.49 -7.55 -4.74
CA HIS A 110 0.73 -6.15 -4.40
C HIS A 110 0.12 -5.21 -5.45
N GLY A 111 0.56 -5.33 -6.72
CA GLY A 111 0.02 -4.51 -7.81
C GLY A 111 -1.46 -4.73 -8.08
N THR A 112 -2.00 -5.92 -7.82
CA THR A 112 -3.44 -6.21 -7.89
C THR A 112 -4.24 -5.44 -6.83
N PHE A 113 -3.72 -5.33 -5.60
CA PHE A 113 -4.32 -4.46 -4.57
C PHE A 113 -4.29 -3.00 -5.02
N VAL A 114 -3.14 -2.53 -5.49
CA VAL A 114 -2.93 -1.16 -5.99
C VAL A 114 -3.91 -0.82 -7.10
N ALA A 115 -4.03 -1.68 -8.12
CA ALA A 115 -4.97 -1.51 -9.23
C ALA A 115 -6.43 -1.50 -8.75
N GLY A 116 -6.77 -2.37 -7.80
CA GLY A 116 -8.09 -2.42 -7.18
C GLY A 116 -8.47 -1.13 -6.45
N ILE A 117 -7.54 -0.56 -5.69
CA ILE A 117 -7.73 0.73 -5.00
C ILE A 117 -7.98 1.86 -6.01
N ILE A 118 -7.29 1.84 -7.15
CA ILE A 118 -7.46 2.87 -8.19
C ILE A 118 -8.80 2.70 -8.92
N ALA A 119 -9.05 1.53 -9.53
CA ALA A 119 -10.12 1.35 -10.52
C ALA A 119 -11.02 0.12 -10.30
N GLY A 120 -11.01 -0.46 -9.09
CA GLY A 120 -11.87 -1.60 -8.77
C GLY A 120 -13.36 -1.32 -8.97
N LEU A 121 -14.04 -2.17 -9.72
CA LEU A 121 -15.49 -2.17 -9.87
C LEU A 121 -16.15 -2.66 -8.60
N ARG A 122 -17.25 -2.01 -8.22
CA ARG A 122 -18.10 -2.48 -7.12
C ARG A 122 -18.85 -3.74 -7.56
N LEU A 123 -18.57 -4.87 -6.90
CA LEU A 123 -19.29 -6.12 -7.15
C LEU A 123 -20.63 -6.13 -6.39
N PRO A 124 -21.66 -6.84 -6.91
CA PRO A 124 -22.90 -7.04 -6.17
C PRO A 124 -22.65 -7.65 -4.78
N GLY A 125 -23.15 -6.99 -3.74
CA GLY A 125 -23.00 -7.44 -2.35
C GLY A 125 -21.61 -7.23 -1.75
N ALA A 126 -20.67 -6.59 -2.46
CA ALA A 126 -19.37 -6.20 -1.93
C ALA A 126 -19.34 -4.73 -1.49
N GLY A 127 -18.63 -4.47 -0.40
CA GLY A 127 -18.33 -3.12 0.10
C GLY A 127 -17.10 -2.48 -0.53
N PHE A 128 -16.30 -3.25 -1.26
CA PHE A 128 -15.10 -2.75 -1.93
C PHE A 128 -15.38 -2.11 -3.29
N TYR A 129 -14.69 -1.01 -3.57
CA TYR A 129 -14.62 -0.33 -4.87
C TYR A 129 -13.36 0.54 -4.94
N GLY A 130 -12.87 0.82 -6.14
CA GLY A 130 -11.76 1.75 -6.36
C GLY A 130 -12.22 3.21 -6.36
N VAL A 131 -11.26 4.13 -6.24
CA VAL A 131 -11.52 5.58 -6.23
C VAL A 131 -12.09 6.08 -7.56
N ALA A 132 -11.53 5.61 -8.68
CA ALA A 132 -11.87 6.00 -10.05
C ALA A 132 -12.30 4.76 -10.88
N PRO A 133 -13.51 4.21 -10.66
CA PRO A 133 -13.95 2.96 -11.30
C PRO A 133 -14.23 3.10 -12.81
N GLY A 134 -14.18 4.30 -13.39
CA GLY A 134 -14.24 4.53 -14.83
C GLY A 134 -12.87 4.52 -15.52
N ALA A 135 -11.78 4.60 -14.75
CA ALA A 135 -10.42 4.59 -15.29
C ALA A 135 -9.99 3.19 -15.76
N LYS A 136 -8.99 3.15 -16.65
CA LYS A 136 -8.32 1.92 -17.07
C LYS A 136 -6.94 1.81 -16.45
N ILE A 137 -6.53 0.59 -16.15
CA ILE A 137 -5.22 0.27 -15.58
C ILE A 137 -4.31 -0.23 -16.68
N LEU A 138 -3.15 0.42 -16.87
CA LEU A 138 -2.05 -0.09 -17.68
C LEU A 138 -1.04 -0.77 -16.75
N PRO A 139 -0.99 -2.11 -16.68
CA PRO A 139 -0.11 -2.80 -15.76
C PRO A 139 1.31 -2.84 -16.30
N ILE A 140 2.29 -2.41 -15.51
CA ILE A 140 3.70 -2.45 -15.89
C ILE A 140 4.47 -3.13 -14.77
N ARG A 141 4.87 -4.38 -14.99
CA ARG A 141 5.56 -5.19 -13.99
C ARG A 141 7.06 -4.92 -14.02
N VAL A 142 7.61 -4.47 -12.90
CA VAL A 142 9.05 -4.21 -12.71
C VAL A 142 9.63 -4.93 -11.49
N MET A 143 8.78 -5.56 -10.66
CA MET A 143 9.18 -6.32 -9.47
C MET A 143 8.65 -7.75 -9.54
N GLU A 144 9.44 -8.71 -9.08
CA GLU A 144 8.99 -10.11 -8.96
C GLU A 144 8.17 -10.33 -7.68
N ASP A 145 8.54 -9.59 -6.62
CA ASP A 145 7.97 -9.66 -5.28
C ASP A 145 7.64 -8.26 -4.73
N ASP A 146 7.17 -8.20 -3.48
CA ASP A 146 6.88 -6.95 -2.74
C ASP A 146 8.02 -6.56 -1.77
N GLN A 147 9.17 -7.23 -1.87
CA GLN A 147 10.33 -6.96 -1.04
C GLN A 147 11.18 -5.85 -1.65
N LYS A 148 12.07 -5.27 -0.83
CA LYS A 148 13.11 -4.38 -1.36
C LYS A 148 14.03 -5.20 -2.26
N SER A 149 13.86 -5.08 -3.57
CA SER A 149 14.79 -5.66 -4.53
C SER A 149 16.17 -5.00 -4.40
N PHE A 150 17.21 -5.83 -4.34
CA PHE A 150 18.60 -5.38 -4.34
C PHE A 150 19.19 -5.26 -5.76
N ASP A 151 18.36 -5.35 -6.79
CA ASP A 151 18.79 -5.13 -8.17
C ASP A 151 19.21 -3.66 -8.37
N GLN A 152 20.51 -3.46 -8.57
CA GLN A 152 21.08 -2.13 -8.81
C GLN A 152 20.59 -1.50 -10.12
N ASN A 153 20.04 -2.28 -11.05
CA ASN A 153 19.50 -1.79 -12.30
C ASN A 153 18.00 -1.46 -12.22
N LEU A 154 17.31 -1.83 -11.13
CA LEU A 154 15.89 -1.54 -10.95
C LEU A 154 15.52 -0.05 -11.17
N PRO A 155 16.28 0.96 -10.69
CA PRO A 155 15.98 2.36 -10.99
C PRO A 155 15.90 2.65 -12.50
N ASN A 156 16.78 2.06 -13.30
CA ASN A 156 16.82 2.26 -14.75
C ASN A 156 15.72 1.48 -15.47
N THR A 157 15.30 0.34 -14.91
CA THR A 157 14.12 -0.40 -15.35
C THR A 157 12.86 0.41 -15.10
N ILE A 158 12.70 0.97 -13.89
CA ILE A 158 11.59 1.88 -13.54
C ILE A 158 11.58 3.11 -14.46
N ALA A 159 12.74 3.70 -14.75
CA ALA A 159 12.85 4.81 -15.70
C ALA A 159 12.28 4.44 -17.08
N THR A 160 12.65 3.26 -17.59
CA THR A 160 12.14 2.73 -18.87
C THR A 160 10.64 2.40 -18.82
N ALA A 161 10.14 1.95 -17.67
CA ALA A 161 8.72 1.70 -17.42
C ALA A 161 7.90 3.00 -17.40
N ILE A 162 8.45 4.09 -16.85
CA ILE A 162 7.84 5.43 -16.90
C ILE A 162 7.74 5.90 -18.35
N ASP A 163 8.83 5.81 -19.13
CA ASP A 163 8.81 6.14 -20.55
C ASP A 163 7.75 5.31 -21.31
N TYR A 164 7.68 4.01 -21.06
CA TYR A 164 6.67 3.13 -21.64
C TYR A 164 5.25 3.59 -21.30
N ALA A 165 4.97 3.93 -20.04
CA ALA A 165 3.66 4.42 -19.61
C ALA A 165 3.23 5.68 -20.38
N VAL A 166 4.15 6.64 -20.52
CA VAL A 166 3.93 7.87 -21.30
C VAL A 166 3.62 7.54 -22.76
N ASP A 167 4.44 6.69 -23.38
CA ASP A 167 4.30 6.33 -24.79
C ASP A 167 3.00 5.53 -25.08
N HIS A 168 2.38 4.96 -24.05
CA HIS A 168 1.11 4.21 -24.12
C HIS A 168 -0.08 5.01 -23.59
N GLY A 169 0.05 6.33 -23.47
CA GLY A 169 -1.07 7.24 -23.23
C GLY A 169 -1.56 7.27 -21.78
N ALA A 170 -0.72 6.89 -20.81
CA ALA A 170 -1.06 7.07 -19.40
C ALA A 170 -1.26 8.57 -19.08
N GLY A 171 -2.39 8.93 -18.47
CA GLY A 171 -2.63 10.27 -17.94
C GLY A 171 -2.17 10.42 -16.49
N VAL A 172 -2.01 9.29 -15.79
CA VAL A 172 -1.49 9.21 -14.41
C VAL A 172 -0.56 8.00 -14.32
N ILE A 173 0.55 8.15 -13.60
CA ILE A 173 1.48 7.07 -13.25
C ILE A 173 1.48 6.91 -11.73
N ASN A 174 1.21 5.69 -11.26
CA ASN A 174 1.35 5.31 -9.86
C ASN A 174 2.62 4.47 -9.66
N LEU A 175 3.48 4.93 -8.76
CA LEU A 175 4.74 4.30 -8.34
C LEU A 175 4.64 3.91 -6.86
N SER A 176 4.10 2.73 -6.60
CA SER A 176 3.92 2.17 -5.25
C SER A 176 5.19 1.49 -4.74
N LEU A 177 6.35 2.09 -5.00
CA LEU A 177 7.68 1.55 -4.74
C LEU A 177 8.66 2.65 -4.37
N VAL A 178 9.83 2.24 -3.88
CA VAL A 178 10.94 3.13 -3.54
C VAL A 178 12.23 2.57 -4.11
N THR A 179 13.11 3.43 -4.62
CA THR A 179 14.37 3.03 -5.23
C THR A 179 15.45 4.10 -5.06
N GLN A 180 16.66 3.83 -5.56
CA GLN A 180 17.76 4.79 -5.55
C GLN A 180 17.60 5.81 -6.68
N PRO A 181 17.93 7.09 -6.45
CA PRO A 181 17.89 8.09 -7.50
C PRO A 181 18.96 7.80 -8.55
N THR A 182 18.60 7.93 -9.83
CA THR A 182 19.56 7.94 -10.94
C THR A 182 19.25 9.09 -11.90
N PRO A 183 20.24 9.58 -12.67
CA PRO A 183 19.98 10.60 -13.69
C PRO A 183 18.93 10.16 -14.72
N LYS A 184 18.91 8.88 -15.09
CA LYS A 184 17.93 8.33 -16.03
C LYS A 184 16.50 8.34 -15.45
N LEU A 185 16.36 7.95 -14.18
CA LEU A 185 15.06 7.97 -13.51
C LEU A 185 14.52 9.40 -13.38
N ALA A 186 15.36 10.34 -12.96
CA ALA A 186 15.00 11.76 -12.89
C ALA A 186 14.57 12.32 -14.26
N ALA A 187 15.30 12.00 -15.32
CA ALA A 187 14.96 12.43 -16.68
C ALA A 187 13.63 11.85 -17.17
N SER A 188 13.33 10.59 -16.84
CA SER A 188 12.07 9.93 -17.24
C SER A 188 10.88 10.50 -16.49
N VAL A 189 11.03 10.81 -15.19
CA VAL A 189 10.02 11.53 -14.40
C VAL A 189 9.77 12.93 -14.99
N SER A 190 10.84 13.69 -15.26
CA SER A 190 10.72 15.01 -15.88
C SER A 190 10.03 14.94 -17.25
N ARG A 191 10.35 13.93 -18.06
CA ARG A 191 9.67 13.68 -19.33
C ARG A 191 8.17 13.44 -19.12
N ALA A 192 7.77 12.55 -18.21
CA ALA A 192 6.36 12.27 -17.93
C ALA A 192 5.59 13.55 -17.58
N LEU A 193 6.13 14.36 -16.67
CA LEU A 193 5.54 15.64 -16.29
C LEU A 193 5.44 16.61 -17.49
N SER A 194 6.48 16.69 -18.32
CA SER A 194 6.49 17.52 -19.53
C SER A 194 5.51 17.06 -20.61
N GLN A 195 5.13 15.78 -20.60
CA GLN A 195 4.13 15.17 -21.48
C GLN A 195 2.73 15.17 -20.85
N ASN A 196 2.49 16.06 -19.86
CA ASN A 196 1.20 16.26 -19.21
C ASN A 196 0.68 15.03 -18.42
N VAL A 197 1.60 14.18 -17.94
CA VAL A 197 1.28 12.99 -17.12
C VAL A 197 1.49 13.31 -15.65
N VAL A 198 0.50 13.02 -14.80
CA VAL A 198 0.62 13.14 -13.34
C VAL A 198 1.41 11.97 -12.80
N VAL A 199 2.44 12.23 -11.99
CA VAL A 199 3.23 11.17 -11.34
C VAL A 199 2.95 11.17 -9.84
N VAL A 200 2.52 10.03 -9.31
CA VAL A 200 2.20 9.83 -7.89
C VAL A 200 3.08 8.71 -7.35
N ALA A 201 3.75 8.93 -6.22
CA ALA A 201 4.68 7.95 -5.67
C ALA A 201 4.58 7.81 -4.15
N ALA A 202 4.87 6.62 -3.66
CA ALA A 202 4.93 6.30 -2.24
C ALA A 202 6.09 7.03 -1.55
N ALA A 203 5.84 7.67 -0.41
CA ALA A 203 6.89 8.36 0.36
C ALA A 203 7.89 7.41 1.03
N GLY A 204 7.65 6.11 1.02
CA GLY A 204 8.54 5.10 1.60
C GLY A 204 8.05 4.55 2.95
N ASN A 205 8.70 3.49 3.41
CA ASN A 205 8.25 2.67 4.54
C ASN A 205 9.32 2.47 5.63
N ASP A 206 10.27 3.41 5.75
CA ASP A 206 11.40 3.26 6.67
C ASP A 206 11.08 3.75 8.08
N GLY A 207 10.01 4.52 8.28
CA GLY A 207 9.53 4.95 9.60
C GLY A 207 10.65 5.47 10.51
N ALA A 208 10.76 4.90 11.71
CA ALA A 208 11.83 5.24 12.67
C ALA A 208 13.25 4.85 12.22
N SER A 209 13.39 3.99 11.21
CA SER A 209 14.67 3.61 10.61
C SER A 209 15.06 4.49 9.41
N GLN A 210 14.24 5.48 9.07
CA GLN A 210 14.54 6.46 8.04
C GLN A 210 15.85 7.20 8.35
N ASN A 211 16.70 7.35 7.33
CA ASN A 211 17.78 8.32 7.37
C ASN A 211 17.21 9.72 7.01
N PRO A 212 17.23 10.70 7.92
CA PRO A 212 16.63 12.02 7.65
C PRO A 212 17.31 12.78 6.51
N ASN A 213 18.55 12.39 6.15
CA ASN A 213 19.30 13.00 5.05
C ASN A 213 19.13 12.25 3.71
N GLN A 214 18.27 11.22 3.66
CA GLN A 214 18.02 10.47 2.43
C GLN A 214 16.50 10.42 2.17
N PRO A 215 16.00 11.31 1.30
CA PRO A 215 14.59 11.27 0.90
C PRO A 215 14.32 10.04 0.01
N ALA A 216 13.05 9.66 -0.08
CA ALA A 216 12.60 8.51 -0.85
C ALA A 216 12.36 8.88 -2.32
N TYR A 217 12.98 8.17 -3.25
CA TYR A 217 12.75 8.33 -4.68
C TYR A 217 11.90 7.19 -5.25
N PRO A 218 11.01 7.45 -6.21
CA PRO A 218 10.88 8.70 -6.98
C PRO A 218 10.03 9.80 -6.34
N ALA A 219 9.42 9.59 -5.18
CA ALA A 219 8.55 10.56 -4.53
C ALA A 219 9.19 11.94 -4.29
N ALA A 220 10.48 11.99 -3.99
CA ALA A 220 11.20 13.23 -3.73
C ALA A 220 11.69 13.97 -4.99
N TYR A 221 11.35 13.51 -6.20
CA TYR A 221 11.62 14.30 -7.40
C TYR A 221 10.61 15.45 -7.55
N ASP A 222 11.09 16.62 -7.96
CA ASP A 222 10.25 17.79 -8.20
C ASP A 222 9.08 17.47 -9.15
N GLY A 223 7.88 17.88 -8.75
CA GLY A 223 6.64 17.67 -9.51
C GLY A 223 6.00 16.29 -9.35
N VAL A 224 6.62 15.35 -8.62
CA VAL A 224 5.98 14.09 -8.21
C VAL A 224 5.15 14.35 -6.95
N LEU A 225 3.90 13.87 -6.93
CA LEU A 225 3.07 13.87 -5.73
C LEU A 225 3.54 12.77 -4.77
N ALA A 226 4.23 13.16 -3.70
CA ALA A 226 4.71 12.26 -2.66
C ALA A 226 3.62 11.95 -1.63
N VAL A 227 3.32 10.66 -1.43
CA VAL A 227 2.18 10.22 -0.62
C VAL A 227 2.63 9.48 0.64
N ALA A 228 2.32 10.06 1.81
CA ALA A 228 2.49 9.42 3.12
C ALA A 228 1.27 8.59 3.53
N GLY A 229 1.46 7.71 4.51
CA GLY A 229 0.41 6.81 5.02
C GLY A 229 -0.21 7.31 6.32
N VAL A 230 -1.55 7.30 6.39
CA VAL A 230 -2.32 7.53 7.63
C VAL A 230 -3.16 6.31 8.04
N ASP A 231 -3.49 6.25 9.32
CA ASP A 231 -4.43 5.29 9.90
C ASP A 231 -5.88 5.81 9.93
N GLU A 232 -6.78 5.02 10.51
CA GLU A 232 -8.21 5.33 10.62
C GLU A 232 -8.51 6.60 11.44
N GLN A 233 -7.53 7.13 12.17
CA GLN A 233 -7.64 8.36 12.96
C GLN A 233 -6.93 9.54 12.28
N ASP A 234 -6.59 9.43 10.99
CA ASP A 234 -5.77 10.39 10.24
C ASP A 234 -4.38 10.63 10.87
N LYS A 235 -3.89 9.68 11.68
CA LYS A 235 -2.55 9.77 12.24
C LYS A 235 -1.56 9.13 11.30
N HIS A 236 -0.40 9.74 11.19
CA HIS A 236 0.71 9.20 10.43
C HIS A 236 1.08 7.79 10.91
N VAL A 237 1.09 6.83 9.99
CA VAL A 237 1.44 5.44 10.28
C VAL A 237 2.93 5.36 10.63
N SER A 238 3.28 4.62 11.67
CA SER A 238 4.66 4.55 12.17
C SER A 238 5.67 3.99 11.16
N THR A 239 5.22 3.19 10.19
CA THR A 239 6.05 2.69 9.09
C THR A 239 6.25 3.72 7.99
N SER A 240 5.37 4.72 7.85
CA SER A 240 5.47 5.73 6.80
C SER A 240 6.71 6.59 7.03
N THR A 241 7.44 6.87 5.95
CA THR A 241 8.54 7.83 5.95
C THR A 241 7.97 9.25 6.00
N SER A 242 8.65 10.16 6.69
CA SER A 242 8.25 11.58 6.81
C SER A 242 9.35 12.49 6.27
N GLY A 243 8.99 13.66 5.75
CA GLY A 243 9.98 14.61 5.26
C GLY A 243 9.35 15.81 4.56
N ASP A 244 10.16 16.83 4.33
CA ASP A 244 9.68 18.06 3.67
C ASP A 244 9.28 17.85 2.21
N TYR A 245 9.62 16.70 1.61
CA TYR A 245 9.17 16.32 0.27
C TYR A 245 7.77 15.68 0.25
N VAL A 246 7.15 15.41 1.41
CA VAL A 246 5.78 14.83 1.45
C VAL A 246 4.76 15.90 1.10
N ASP A 247 3.90 15.61 0.13
CA ASP A 247 2.86 16.55 -0.33
C ASP A 247 1.50 16.30 0.30
N VAL A 248 1.11 15.03 0.43
CA VAL A 248 -0.22 14.64 0.86
C VAL A 248 -0.17 13.28 1.55
N ALA A 249 -1.22 12.94 2.29
CA ALA A 249 -1.38 11.62 2.88
C ALA A 249 -2.63 10.91 2.36
N ALA A 250 -2.63 9.59 2.51
CA ALA A 250 -3.79 8.74 2.24
C ALA A 250 -3.77 7.49 3.15
N PRO A 251 -4.88 6.74 3.25
CA PRO A 251 -4.95 5.49 4.00
C PRO A 251 -3.81 4.54 3.67
N GLY A 252 -3.00 4.20 4.66
CA GLY A 252 -1.75 3.46 4.47
C GLY A 252 -1.59 2.24 5.36
N VAL A 253 -2.62 1.77 6.07
CA VAL A 253 -2.56 0.60 6.95
C VAL A 253 -3.90 -0.14 6.99
N ARG A 254 -3.87 -1.45 7.28
CA ARG A 254 -5.08 -2.31 7.30
C ARG A 254 -5.89 -2.20 6.00
N ILE A 255 -5.21 -2.34 4.87
CA ILE A 255 -5.77 -2.10 3.55
C ILE A 255 -6.34 -3.40 3.00
N GLN A 256 -7.58 -3.36 2.55
CA GLN A 256 -8.24 -4.48 1.89
C GLN A 256 -8.23 -4.27 0.39
N GLY A 257 -8.15 -5.36 -0.38
CA GLY A 257 -8.06 -5.27 -1.84
C GLY A 257 -8.31 -6.61 -2.53
N PRO A 258 -8.51 -6.59 -3.86
CA PRO A 258 -8.78 -7.79 -4.64
C PRO A 258 -7.58 -8.73 -4.68
N ALA A 259 -7.86 -10.03 -4.65
CA ALA A 259 -6.85 -11.06 -4.83
C ALA A 259 -6.54 -11.32 -6.31
N PRO A 260 -5.33 -11.80 -6.66
CA PRO A 260 -5.05 -12.29 -8.00
C PRO A 260 -5.96 -13.44 -8.45
N GLN A 261 -6.35 -14.32 -7.53
CA GLN A 261 -7.17 -15.50 -7.82
C GLN A 261 -8.28 -15.71 -6.78
N GLY A 262 -9.26 -16.56 -7.12
CA GLY A 262 -10.35 -16.98 -6.22
C GLY A 262 -11.53 -15.99 -6.16
N GLY A 263 -11.36 -14.76 -6.65
CA GLY A 263 -12.42 -13.75 -6.76
C GLY A 263 -12.83 -13.12 -5.42
N GLY A 264 -12.11 -13.42 -4.35
CA GLY A 264 -12.27 -12.80 -3.04
C GLY A 264 -11.27 -11.67 -2.78
N PHE A 265 -11.35 -11.11 -1.58
CA PHE A 265 -10.55 -9.98 -1.14
C PHE A 265 -9.60 -10.42 -0.03
N GLY A 266 -8.43 -9.79 0.06
CA GLY A 266 -7.47 -10.00 1.14
C GLY A 266 -7.27 -8.75 1.99
N LEU A 267 -6.55 -8.92 3.10
CA LEU A 267 -6.16 -7.84 4.01
C LEU A 267 -4.63 -7.73 4.09
N ARG A 268 -4.11 -6.52 3.89
CA ARG A 268 -2.75 -6.11 4.22
C ARG A 268 -2.79 -5.37 5.55
N SER A 269 -2.55 -6.11 6.63
CA SER A 269 -2.57 -5.55 7.98
C SER A 269 -1.40 -4.60 8.24
N GLY A 270 -0.25 -4.86 7.60
CA GLY A 270 0.93 -4.01 7.66
C GLY A 270 0.70 -2.64 7.02
N GLY A 271 1.39 -1.63 7.55
CA GLY A 271 1.42 -0.29 6.96
C GLY A 271 2.28 -0.27 5.70
N GLY A 272 1.92 0.57 4.73
CA GLY A 272 2.65 0.77 3.48
C GLY A 272 2.16 2.02 2.74
N THR A 273 3.06 2.97 2.51
CA THR A 273 2.83 4.13 1.62
C THR A 273 2.56 3.68 0.18
N SER A 274 2.98 2.47 -0.18
CA SER A 274 2.64 1.81 -1.44
C SER A 274 1.12 1.61 -1.62
N PHE A 275 0.36 1.47 -0.53
CA PHE A 275 -1.11 1.41 -0.58
C PHE A 275 -1.78 2.78 -0.39
N ALA A 276 -1.05 3.79 0.09
CA ALA A 276 -1.54 5.16 0.17
C ALA A 276 -1.53 5.86 -1.21
N ALA A 277 -0.44 5.72 -1.96
CA ALA A 277 -0.27 6.26 -3.31
C ALA A 277 -1.45 6.01 -4.27
N PRO A 278 -2.03 4.79 -4.38
CA PRO A 278 -3.12 4.53 -5.31
C PRO A 278 -4.41 5.28 -5.01
N TYR A 279 -4.69 5.68 -3.75
CA TYR A 279 -5.86 6.52 -3.47
C TYR A 279 -5.69 7.93 -4.06
N VAL A 280 -4.47 8.46 -4.03
CA VAL A 280 -4.12 9.75 -4.65
C VAL A 280 -4.07 9.63 -6.17
N ALA A 281 -3.53 8.54 -6.71
CA ALA A 281 -3.54 8.28 -8.15
C ALA A 281 -4.97 8.15 -8.70
N GLY A 282 -5.86 7.47 -7.98
CA GLY A 282 -7.29 7.43 -8.31
C GLY A 282 -7.93 8.82 -8.27
N THR A 283 -7.60 9.64 -7.26
CA THR A 283 -8.08 11.03 -7.19
C THR A 283 -7.58 11.88 -8.37
N ALA A 284 -6.31 11.72 -8.75
CA ALA A 284 -5.75 12.36 -9.94
C ALA A 284 -6.45 11.91 -11.23
N ALA A 285 -6.87 10.65 -11.32
CA ALA A 285 -7.65 10.14 -12.45
C ALA A 285 -9.05 10.75 -12.53
N LEU A 286 -9.74 10.92 -11.39
CA LEU A 286 -11.01 11.66 -11.33
C LEU A 286 -10.84 13.10 -11.85
N LEU A 287 -9.81 13.80 -11.34
CA LEU A 287 -9.48 15.16 -11.77
C LEU A 287 -9.14 15.23 -13.25
N ARG A 288 -8.35 14.29 -13.78
CA ARG A 288 -7.99 14.25 -15.20
C ARG A 288 -9.21 14.10 -16.10
N ALA A 289 -10.17 13.24 -15.72
CA ALA A 289 -11.38 13.01 -16.49
C ALA A 289 -12.32 14.22 -16.45
N TYR A 290 -12.45 14.88 -15.31
CA TYR A 290 -13.36 16.02 -15.15
C TYR A 290 -12.75 17.34 -15.65
N TYR A 291 -11.43 17.49 -15.55
CA TYR A 291 -10.66 18.65 -15.99
C TYR A 291 -9.52 18.24 -16.93
N PRO A 292 -9.81 17.91 -18.20
CA PRO A 292 -8.82 17.39 -19.15
C PRO A 292 -7.71 18.38 -19.52
N ASP A 293 -7.91 19.68 -19.27
CA ASP A 293 -6.95 20.73 -19.65
C ASP A 293 -5.97 21.11 -18.53
N LEU A 294 -6.17 20.63 -17.29
CA LEU A 294 -5.23 20.95 -16.20
C LEU A 294 -3.85 20.35 -16.45
N THR A 295 -2.80 21.06 -16.07
CA THR A 295 -1.44 20.51 -16.07
C THR A 295 -1.23 19.56 -14.88
N PRO A 296 -0.15 18.75 -14.84
CA PRO A 296 0.14 17.91 -13.69
C PRO A 296 0.32 18.72 -12.40
N GLN A 297 0.96 19.89 -12.52
CA GLN A 297 1.13 20.81 -11.39
C GLN A 297 -0.22 21.32 -10.87
N GLN A 298 -1.13 21.73 -11.77
CA GLN A 298 -2.45 22.20 -11.33
C GLN A 298 -3.30 21.10 -10.69
N ILE A 299 -3.14 19.85 -11.13
CA ILE A 299 -3.76 18.69 -10.46
C ILE A 299 -3.16 18.49 -9.06
N ALA A 300 -1.82 18.57 -8.94
CA ALA A 300 -1.13 18.47 -7.66
C ALA A 300 -1.54 19.59 -6.68
N ASP A 301 -1.59 20.83 -7.15
CA ASP A 301 -2.04 21.99 -6.38
C ASP A 301 -3.49 21.83 -5.92
N ARG A 302 -4.36 21.27 -6.77
CA ARG A 302 -5.76 21.02 -6.41
C ARG A 302 -5.89 19.90 -5.38
N ILE A 303 -5.15 18.80 -5.53
CA ILE A 303 -5.12 17.70 -4.54
C ILE A 303 -4.66 18.23 -3.18
N THR A 304 -3.56 18.97 -3.14
CA THR A 304 -2.97 19.48 -1.90
C THR A 304 -3.82 20.57 -1.24
N SER A 305 -4.28 21.57 -1.99
CA SER A 305 -5.11 22.67 -1.46
C SER A 305 -6.50 22.24 -1.00
N THR A 306 -7.01 21.10 -1.47
CA THR A 306 -8.32 20.56 -1.08
C THR A 306 -8.24 19.41 -0.08
N ALA A 307 -7.04 19.00 0.33
CA ALA A 307 -6.83 17.99 1.36
C ALA A 307 -7.47 18.38 2.70
N ASP A 308 -7.65 17.40 3.58
CA ASP A 308 -8.07 17.61 4.96
C ASP A 308 -6.84 17.99 5.79
N HIS A 309 -6.58 19.30 5.91
CA HIS A 309 -5.31 19.83 6.38
C HIS A 309 -5.05 19.54 7.86
N PRO A 310 -3.78 19.27 8.25
CA PRO A 310 -3.40 19.26 9.66
C PRO A 310 -3.57 20.66 10.26
N PRO A 311 -3.65 20.80 11.60
CA PRO A 311 -3.78 22.11 12.26
C PRO A 311 -2.68 23.12 11.90
N SER A 312 -1.50 22.64 11.53
CA SER A 312 -0.37 23.46 11.09
C SER A 312 -0.46 23.91 9.62
N GLY A 313 -1.53 23.55 8.89
CA GLY A 313 -1.66 23.71 7.45
C GLY A 313 -0.84 22.68 6.66
N ARG A 314 0.45 22.57 6.97
CA ARG A 314 1.34 21.55 6.40
C ARG A 314 2.28 21.01 7.47
N ASN A 315 2.68 19.73 7.38
CA ASN A 315 3.80 19.20 8.16
C ASN A 315 4.52 18.05 7.42
N PRO A 316 5.73 17.63 7.86
CA PRO A 316 6.49 16.57 7.19
C PRO A 316 5.88 15.17 7.24
N GLN A 317 4.88 14.93 8.10
CA GLN A 317 4.29 13.60 8.26
C GLN A 317 3.14 13.35 7.27
N VAL A 318 2.32 14.36 7.01
CA VAL A 318 1.13 14.21 6.14
C VAL A 318 1.09 15.22 5.00
N GLY A 319 2.14 16.02 4.83
CA GLY A 319 2.14 17.12 3.87
C GLY A 319 1.02 18.10 4.18
N PHE A 320 0.19 18.40 3.18
CA PHE A 320 -1.01 19.22 3.27
C PHE A 320 -2.23 18.48 3.84
N GLY A 321 -2.09 17.21 4.26
CA GLY A 321 -3.15 16.44 4.94
C GLY A 321 -3.67 15.26 4.14
N THR A 322 -4.75 14.64 4.60
CA THR A 322 -5.34 13.47 3.94
C THR A 322 -6.08 13.88 2.67
N VAL A 323 -5.84 13.18 1.55
CA VAL A 323 -6.50 13.43 0.27
C VAL A 323 -8.03 13.39 0.42
N ASN A 324 -8.73 14.29 -0.27
CA ASN A 324 -10.20 14.32 -0.26
C ASN A 324 -10.72 14.31 -1.72
N PRO A 325 -11.09 13.14 -2.27
CA PRO A 325 -11.48 13.01 -3.67
C PRO A 325 -12.65 13.90 -4.07
N TYR A 326 -13.67 14.01 -3.21
CA TYR A 326 -14.83 14.85 -3.47
C TYR A 326 -14.47 16.34 -3.51
N ARG A 327 -13.75 16.86 -2.50
CA ARG A 327 -13.34 18.26 -2.48
C ARG A 327 -12.39 18.59 -3.63
N ALA A 328 -11.49 17.66 -3.98
CA ALA A 328 -10.60 17.84 -5.13
C ALA A 328 -11.39 18.09 -6.41
N VAL A 329 -12.41 17.27 -6.70
CA VAL A 329 -13.24 17.42 -7.92
C VAL A 329 -14.20 18.62 -7.81
N ALA A 330 -14.87 18.80 -6.68
CA ALA A 330 -15.98 19.75 -6.54
C ALA A 330 -15.56 21.20 -6.23
N ALA A 331 -14.37 21.42 -5.66
CA ALA A 331 -13.99 22.76 -5.21
C ALA A 331 -13.83 23.71 -6.40
N LEU A 332 -14.54 24.84 -6.40
CA LEU A 332 -14.29 25.93 -7.32
C LEU A 332 -12.99 26.63 -6.91
N THR A 333 -11.85 26.04 -7.25
CA THR A 333 -10.55 26.69 -7.09
C THR A 333 -10.47 27.83 -8.12
N GLY A 334 -9.86 28.96 -7.76
CA GLY A 334 -9.90 30.21 -8.53
C GLY A 334 -9.37 30.15 -9.98
N THR A 335 -8.97 28.97 -10.47
CA THR A 335 -8.69 28.70 -11.88
C THR A 335 -9.95 28.66 -12.74
N GLU A 336 -11.12 28.28 -12.22
CA GLU A 336 -12.41 28.45 -12.94
C GLU A 336 -12.99 29.86 -12.82
N ALA A 337 -12.65 30.60 -11.75
CA ALA A 337 -13.12 31.97 -11.56
C ALA A 337 -12.56 32.97 -12.62
N ALA A 338 -11.48 32.60 -13.32
CA ALA A 338 -10.86 33.44 -14.34
C ALA A 338 -11.56 33.40 -15.71
N ALA A 339 -12.54 32.51 -15.92
CA ALA A 339 -13.19 32.32 -17.23
C ALA A 339 -14.53 33.06 -17.41
N VAL A 340 -15.00 33.83 -16.42
CA VAL A 340 -16.18 34.68 -16.57
C VAL A 340 -15.72 36.14 -16.74
N PRO A 341 -15.86 36.77 -17.92
CA PRO A 341 -15.73 38.21 -18.02
C PRO A 341 -16.90 38.81 -17.25
N VAL A 342 -16.63 39.32 -16.05
CA VAL A 342 -17.60 40.13 -15.32
C VAL A 342 -17.73 41.46 -16.07
N PRO A 343 -18.92 41.85 -16.57
CA PRO A 343 -19.09 43.18 -17.11
C PRO A 343 -18.91 44.19 -15.97
N ALA A 344 -17.99 45.12 -16.15
CA ALA A 344 -17.84 46.25 -15.24
C ALA A 344 -19.11 47.11 -15.28
N THR A 345 -19.68 47.36 -14.09
CA THR A 345 -20.59 48.43 -13.62
C THR A 345 -21.72 47.81 -12.77
N ALA A 346 -22.18 48.38 -11.67
CA ALA A 346 -22.05 49.73 -11.13
C ALA A 346 -22.01 49.66 -9.59
N GLY A 347 -21.32 50.62 -8.98
CA GLY A 347 -21.25 50.77 -7.54
C GLY A 347 -22.61 51.04 -6.92
N LEU A 348 -22.90 50.32 -5.84
CA LEU A 348 -23.84 50.74 -4.82
C LEU A 348 -23.05 50.86 -3.52
N GLY A 349 -22.76 52.10 -3.15
CA GLY A 349 -22.17 52.42 -1.86
C GLY A 349 -23.11 52.03 -0.75
N LEU A 350 -22.61 51.23 0.18
CA LEU A 350 -23.14 51.14 1.53
C LEU A 350 -21.95 51.26 2.47
N ASP A 351 -21.70 52.50 2.88
CA ASP A 351 -21.00 52.81 4.11
C ASP A 351 -22.04 52.71 5.24
N THR A 352 -21.80 51.81 6.18
CA THR A 352 -22.05 52.08 7.60
C THR A 352 -21.25 51.12 8.47
N GLY A 353 -20.29 51.68 9.20
CA GLY A 353 -20.18 51.41 10.63
C GLY A 353 -19.22 50.30 11.02
N GLY A 354 -18.00 50.71 11.41
CA GLY A 354 -17.11 49.87 12.18
C GLY A 354 -17.73 49.41 13.50
N ALA A 355 -17.46 48.16 13.86
CA ALA A 355 -17.58 47.68 15.22
C ALA A 355 -16.42 46.73 15.48
N GLN A 356 -15.67 47.09 16.53
CA GLN A 356 -14.44 46.47 17.00
C GLN A 356 -14.66 45.01 17.44
N GLU A 357 -13.71 44.19 17.03
CA GLU A 357 -13.06 43.11 17.76
C GLU A 357 -13.41 43.02 19.26
N GLU A 358 -14.10 41.95 19.68
CA GLU A 358 -14.03 41.44 21.04
C GLU A 358 -13.99 39.90 21.05
N SER A 359 -12.82 39.44 21.46
CA SER A 359 -12.40 38.10 21.84
C SER A 359 -13.36 37.39 22.81
N ARG A 360 -13.96 36.28 22.40
CA ARG A 360 -14.64 35.32 23.29
C ARG A 360 -13.92 33.96 23.32
N LEU A 361 -12.71 33.96 23.87
CA LEU A 361 -12.02 32.78 24.36
C LEU A 361 -11.26 33.19 25.63
N PRO A 362 -11.91 33.16 26.81
CA PRO A 362 -11.58 32.08 27.75
C PRO A 362 -12.74 31.77 28.71
N ALA A 363 -13.68 30.90 28.30
CA ALA A 363 -14.71 30.36 29.22
C ALA A 363 -14.69 28.82 29.32
N ILE A 364 -13.74 28.16 28.64
CA ILE A 364 -13.68 26.68 28.58
C ILE A 364 -12.58 26.10 29.50
N TRP A 365 -11.63 26.91 29.97
CA TRP A 365 -10.49 26.44 30.78
C TRP A 365 -10.75 26.32 32.30
N THR A 366 -11.78 26.96 32.84
CA THR A 366 -12.09 26.89 34.28
C THR A 366 -12.88 25.62 34.67
N ALA A 367 -13.59 24.99 33.73
CA ALA A 367 -14.38 23.79 34.01
C ALA A 367 -13.54 22.50 34.08
N PHE A 368 -12.46 22.38 33.29
CA PHE A 368 -11.60 21.18 33.28
C PHE A 368 -10.73 21.04 34.53
N GLY A 369 -10.28 22.15 35.12
CA GLY A 369 -9.45 22.14 36.34
C GLY A 369 -10.19 21.60 37.57
N ALA A 370 -11.48 21.91 37.72
CA ALA A 370 -12.26 21.49 38.88
C ALA A 370 -12.54 19.97 38.90
N VAL A 371 -12.74 19.36 37.73
CA VAL A 371 -13.02 17.91 37.62
C VAL A 371 -11.80 17.06 37.96
N VAL A 372 -10.60 17.49 37.56
CA VAL A 372 -9.34 16.77 37.87
C VAL A 372 -9.04 16.80 39.36
N VAL A 373 -9.23 17.95 40.03
CA VAL A 373 -9.00 18.07 41.48
C VAL A 373 -9.98 17.19 42.27
N ALA A 374 -11.25 17.14 41.89
CA ALA A 374 -12.25 16.29 42.54
C ALA A 374 -11.92 14.79 42.40
N ALA A 375 -11.44 14.35 41.24
CA ALA A 375 -11.05 12.96 41.00
C ALA A 375 -9.84 12.54 41.86
N LEU A 376 -8.86 13.42 42.02
CA LEU A 376 -7.66 13.16 42.85
C LEU A 376 -7.99 13.07 44.34
N ILE A 377 -8.91 13.90 44.83
CA ILE A 377 -9.40 13.83 46.22
C ILE A 377 -10.13 12.50 46.47
N TRP A 378 -10.97 12.05 45.52
CA TRP A 378 -11.68 10.78 45.61
C TRP A 378 -10.74 9.57 45.62
N ALA A 379 -9.72 9.56 44.75
CA ALA A 379 -8.71 8.50 44.73
C ALA A 379 -7.92 8.42 46.05
N GLY A 380 -7.55 9.57 46.64
CA GLY A 380 -6.86 9.64 47.93
C GLY A 380 -7.69 9.10 49.10
N LEU A 381 -9.01 9.35 49.10
CA LEU A 381 -9.92 8.81 50.12
C LEU A 381 -10.12 7.29 50.00
N LEU A 382 -10.16 6.76 48.77
CA LEU A 382 -10.27 5.32 48.53
C LEU A 382 -9.05 4.56 49.06
N VAL A 383 -7.84 5.06 48.80
CA VAL A 383 -6.58 4.45 49.26
C VAL A 383 -6.48 4.46 50.80
N ARG A 384 -6.95 5.53 51.45
CA ARG A 384 -7.01 5.61 52.93
C ARG A 384 -7.99 4.59 53.54
N ARG A 385 -9.10 4.30 52.86
CA ARG A 385 -10.10 3.32 53.33
C ARG A 385 -9.57 1.89 53.26
N VAL A 386 -8.87 1.53 52.19
CA VAL A 386 -8.24 0.21 52.02
C VAL A 386 -7.11 -0.01 53.04
N ARG A 387 -6.28 1.01 53.31
CA ARG A 387 -5.20 0.92 54.30
C ARG A 387 -5.67 0.82 55.77
N ARG A 388 -6.88 1.29 56.08
CA ARG A 388 -7.48 1.16 57.43
C ARG A 388 -8.13 -0.20 57.68
N GLY A 389 -8.44 -0.97 56.63
CA GLY A 389 -9.03 -2.32 56.75
C GLY A 389 -8.04 -3.46 56.99
N GLN A 390 -6.72 -3.19 56.91
CA GLN A 390 -5.67 -4.21 57.04
C GLN A 390 -4.84 -4.11 58.34
N ARG A 391 -5.34 -3.41 59.37
CA ARG A 391 -4.67 -3.33 60.67
C ARG A 391 -5.62 -3.72 61.80
N GLY A 392 -5.53 -4.98 62.23
CA GLY A 392 -5.95 -5.40 63.57
C GLY A 392 -6.54 -6.80 63.61
N GLU A 393 -5.73 -7.80 63.99
CA GLU A 393 -6.07 -8.64 65.14
C GLU A 393 -4.78 -8.99 65.92
N PRO A 394 -4.78 -8.93 67.27
CA PRO A 394 -3.62 -9.24 68.11
C PRO A 394 -3.60 -10.71 68.57
N VAL A 395 -2.39 -11.25 68.69
CA VAL A 395 -2.07 -12.55 69.32
C VAL A 395 -2.15 -12.45 70.84
N VAL A 396 -2.77 -13.43 71.52
CA VAL A 396 -2.75 -13.59 72.99
C VAL A 396 -2.42 -15.06 73.35
N PRO A 397 -1.57 -15.34 74.37
CA PRO A 397 -1.00 -16.66 74.64
C PRO A 397 -1.81 -17.56 75.60
N ALA A 398 -1.42 -18.84 75.67
CA ALA A 398 -2.08 -19.95 76.38
C ALA A 398 -1.94 -19.95 77.92
N PRO A 399 -2.78 -20.77 78.60
CA PRO A 399 -2.28 -21.63 79.68
C PRO A 399 -2.72 -23.12 79.59
N ARG A 400 -1.90 -23.97 80.25
CA ARG A 400 -2.00 -25.43 80.51
C ARG A 400 -3.30 -25.79 81.28
N SER A 401 -3.87 -27.01 81.29
CA SER A 401 -3.28 -28.34 81.53
C SER A 401 -4.31 -29.48 81.26
N GLU A 402 -3.76 -30.71 81.19
CA GLU A 402 -4.36 -32.00 81.59
C GLU A 402 -5.19 -32.88 80.63
N SER A 403 -4.49 -33.92 80.15
CA SER A 403 -4.87 -35.35 80.11
C SER A 403 -6.27 -35.77 79.63
N ARG A 404 -6.31 -36.43 78.46
CA ARG A 404 -6.73 -37.84 78.30
C ARG A 404 -6.64 -38.28 76.83
N GLN A 405 -5.78 -39.26 76.57
CA GLN A 405 -5.92 -40.24 75.47
C GLN A 405 -6.95 -41.31 75.89
N PRO A 406 -7.39 -42.27 75.02
CA PRO A 406 -7.31 -42.34 73.55
C PRO A 406 -8.65 -42.79 72.90
N SER A 407 -8.77 -42.70 71.56
CA SER A 407 -9.18 -43.86 70.72
C SER A 407 -9.07 -43.56 69.22
N ARG A 408 -8.70 -44.64 68.53
CA ARG A 408 -8.38 -44.85 67.11
C ARG A 408 -9.51 -44.42 66.17
N ASP A 409 -9.19 -43.89 64.99
CA ASP A 409 -9.16 -44.74 63.80
C ASP A 409 -8.49 -44.10 62.58
N ARG A 410 -8.01 -45.04 61.77
CA ARG A 410 -7.02 -45.04 60.69
C ARG A 410 -7.61 -44.55 59.36
N PHE A 411 -6.90 -43.69 58.62
CA PHE A 411 -6.90 -43.68 57.15
C PHE A 411 -5.68 -42.87 56.61
N GLU A 412 -4.77 -43.57 55.92
CA GLU A 412 -3.74 -42.99 55.02
C GLU A 412 -4.24 -43.12 53.57
N PRO A 413 -3.79 -42.24 52.64
CA PRO A 413 -2.68 -42.67 51.77
C PRO A 413 -1.65 -41.58 51.40
N THR A 414 -0.39 -41.97 51.54
CA THR A 414 0.75 -41.88 50.60
C THR A 414 0.95 -40.65 49.68
N VAL A 415 2.08 -39.97 49.92
CA VAL A 415 2.71 -38.96 49.04
C VAL A 415 3.80 -39.62 48.18
N GLY A 416 3.81 -39.34 46.88
CA GLY A 416 4.94 -39.60 45.98
C GLY A 416 5.27 -38.35 45.14
N PRO A 417 6.54 -37.94 44.99
CA PRO A 417 6.90 -36.75 44.22
C PRO A 417 7.07 -37.05 42.72
N MET A 418 6.47 -36.22 41.86
CA MET A 418 6.69 -36.23 40.41
C MET A 418 7.93 -35.40 40.03
N ASN A 419 8.83 -36.03 39.27
CA ASN A 419 9.96 -35.43 38.57
C ASN A 419 9.50 -34.62 37.36
N VAL A 420 10.03 -33.40 37.21
CA VAL A 420 9.92 -32.58 35.99
C VAL A 420 11.18 -32.82 35.13
N ARG A 421 10.99 -33.35 33.91
CA ARG A 421 12.03 -33.47 32.86
C ARG A 421 12.06 -32.20 32.01
N ALA A 422 13.24 -31.58 31.89
CA ALA A 422 13.56 -30.58 30.87
C ALA A 422 14.11 -31.26 29.60
N PRO A 423 13.88 -30.73 28.39
CA PRO A 423 14.41 -31.31 27.17
C PRO A 423 15.85 -30.87 26.86
N THR A 424 16.60 -31.83 26.34
CA THR A 424 18.03 -31.80 26.01
C THR A 424 18.32 -31.05 24.70
N VAL A 425 19.31 -30.15 24.72
CA VAL A 425 19.89 -29.52 23.53
C VAL A 425 21.08 -30.36 23.05
N HIS A 426 21.04 -30.81 21.79
CA HIS A 426 22.18 -31.48 21.15
C HIS A 426 23.24 -30.45 20.72
N ARG A 427 24.44 -30.56 21.30
CA ARG A 427 25.69 -29.99 20.79
C ARG A 427 26.31 -30.97 19.80
N THR A 428 26.71 -30.50 18.63
CA THR A 428 27.75 -31.12 17.80
C THR A 428 28.85 -30.09 17.54
N SER A 429 30.02 -30.34 18.13
CA SER A 429 31.28 -29.67 17.81
C SER A 429 32.13 -30.60 16.96
N ALA A 430 32.62 -30.11 15.82
CA ALA A 430 33.86 -30.62 15.22
C ALA A 430 34.67 -29.41 14.72
N SER A 431 35.89 -29.34 15.21
CA SER A 431 36.90 -28.32 14.98
C SER A 431 37.90 -28.76 13.90
N ARG A 432 38.54 -27.75 13.28
CA ARG A 432 39.87 -27.68 12.59
C ARG A 432 39.71 -26.84 11.31
N GLY A 433 40.56 -25.86 10.98
CA GLY A 433 41.79 -25.40 11.58
C GLY A 433 42.18 -24.03 10.99
N LEU A 434 43.00 -23.31 11.75
CA LEU A 434 43.57 -21.99 11.44
C LEU A 434 44.75 -22.11 10.48
N ALA A 435 44.86 -21.20 9.52
CA ALA A 435 46.14 -20.80 8.93
C ALA A 435 46.12 -19.30 8.58
N ASN A 436 47.11 -18.60 9.13
CA ASN A 436 47.45 -17.20 8.97
C ASN A 436 47.71 -16.79 7.51
N ALA A 437 47.32 -15.56 7.17
CA ALA A 437 48.03 -14.76 6.17
C ALA A 437 47.95 -13.27 6.50
N SER A 438 48.95 -12.81 7.24
CA SER A 438 49.29 -11.40 7.42
C SER A 438 49.92 -10.88 6.12
N ARG A 439 49.39 -9.82 5.53
CA ARG A 439 50.12 -9.02 4.53
C ARG A 439 50.10 -7.55 4.93
N SER A 440 51.28 -7.14 5.37
CA SER A 440 51.79 -5.77 5.45
C SER A 440 51.72 -5.07 4.09
N LEU A 441 51.21 -3.84 4.06
CA LEU A 441 51.49 -2.89 2.98
C LEU A 441 52.08 -1.63 3.61
N SER A 442 53.36 -1.46 3.30
CA SER A 442 54.23 -0.35 3.68
C SER A 442 53.83 0.95 2.98
N MET A 443 53.94 2.05 3.72
CA MET A 443 54.04 3.39 3.16
C MET A 443 55.33 3.57 2.34
N PRO A 444 55.36 4.60 1.49
CA PRO A 444 56.53 5.46 1.48
C PRO A 444 56.15 6.94 1.67
N THR A 445 56.86 7.59 2.58
CA THR A 445 56.95 9.05 2.69
C THR A 445 58.25 9.56 2.06
N SER A 446 58.12 10.69 1.35
CA SER A 446 59.08 11.79 1.20
C SER A 446 60.36 11.62 0.36
N SER A 447 60.49 12.47 -0.68
CA SER A 447 61.58 13.46 -0.70
C SER A 447 61.29 14.60 -1.69
N ALA A 448 61.52 15.82 -1.22
CA ALA A 448 61.46 17.08 -1.94
C ALA A 448 62.62 17.31 -2.94
N GLY A 449 62.44 18.30 -3.82
CA GLY A 449 63.55 19.11 -4.34
C GLY A 449 63.48 19.46 -5.83
N GLY A 450 63.49 20.76 -6.15
CA GLY A 450 64.05 21.23 -7.43
C GLY A 450 63.27 22.31 -8.18
N SER A 451 63.40 23.56 -7.74
CA SER A 451 63.17 24.77 -8.53
C SER A 451 64.11 24.87 -9.75
N GLY A 452 63.68 25.51 -10.85
CA GLY A 452 64.62 26.03 -11.84
C GLY A 452 64.07 26.44 -13.21
N SER A 453 63.65 27.71 -13.32
CA SER A 453 63.88 28.64 -14.46
C SER A 453 63.83 28.14 -15.91
N ARG A 454 62.86 28.63 -16.69
CA ARG A 454 62.99 29.77 -17.63
C ARG A 454 61.63 30.12 -18.24
#